data_AF-A0A5P9HPB5-F1
#
_entry.id   AF-A0A5P9HPB5-F1
#
_cell.length_a   1.000
_cell.length_b   1.000
_cell.length_c   1.000
_cell.angle_alpha   90.00
_cell.angle_beta   90.00
_cell.angle_gamma   90.00
#
_symmetry.space_group_name_H-M   'P 1'
#
loop_
_entity.id
_entity.type
_entity.pdbx_description
1 polymer ?
#
loop_
_entity_poly.entity_id
_entity_poly.type
_entity_poly.pdbx_seq_one_letter_code
_entity_poly.pdbx_strand_id
1 'polypeptide(L)'
;MMDEIKKLVLNNPGQLTVEEYLNIAQELKQLSPCNMLVFGAGRDSILWDTLNKNGKTVFIEDNIEWYDLILNQHKHLDIRLVQYNTKRRDYLKLLDTPQSLNLNLDFDLIETNWDIIFVDGPLGNIDDSPGRMKSIYTASFLALSSDSTYVYVHDCNRDTEKIYCDRYLPKESLVFTTFKLRKYYIT
;
A
#
# COMPACT_ATOMS: atom_id res chain seq x y z
N MET A 1 -0.66 20.31 -7.33
CA MET A 1 0.00 19.26 -6.53
C MET A 1 0.22 19.67 -5.08
N MET A 2 1.13 20.59 -4.75
CA MET A 2 1.38 20.96 -3.33
C MET A 2 0.12 21.44 -2.60
N ASP A 3 -0.65 22.34 -3.19
CA ASP A 3 -1.87 22.87 -2.57
C ASP A 3 -2.99 21.82 -2.48
N GLU A 4 -3.07 20.91 -3.45
CA GLU A 4 -4.02 19.78 -3.44
C GLU A 4 -3.65 18.80 -2.31
N ILE A 5 -2.37 18.45 -2.17
CA ILE A 5 -1.88 17.60 -1.08
C ILE A 5 -2.13 18.26 0.27
N LYS A 6 -1.85 19.55 0.43
CA LYS A 6 -2.16 20.28 1.68
C LYS A 6 -3.65 20.19 2.02
N LYS A 7 -4.54 20.39 1.04
CA LYS A 7 -5.99 20.24 1.24
C LYS A 7 -6.38 18.80 1.61
N LEU A 8 -5.78 17.81 0.95
CA LEU A 8 -6.01 16.39 1.25
C LEU A 8 -5.61 16.06 2.69
N VAL A 9 -4.42 16.49 3.13
CA VAL A 9 -3.94 16.30 4.51
C VAL A 9 -4.89 16.95 5.51
N LEU A 10 -5.33 18.19 5.26
CA LEU A 10 -6.28 18.89 6.13
C LEU A 10 -7.63 18.15 6.22
N ASN A 11 -8.09 17.55 5.13
CA ASN A 11 -9.35 16.83 5.05
C ASN A 11 -9.24 15.33 5.40
N ASN A 12 -8.04 14.82 5.71
CA ASN A 12 -7.79 13.41 5.98
C ASN A 12 -6.82 13.24 7.17
N PRO A 13 -7.20 13.74 8.37
CA PRO A 13 -6.30 13.76 9.51
C PRO A 13 -5.88 12.36 9.96
N GLY A 14 -4.62 12.21 10.37
CA GLY A 14 -4.04 10.94 10.83
C GLY A 14 -3.45 10.05 9.73
N GLN A 15 -3.71 10.37 8.46
CA GLN A 15 -3.09 9.72 7.30
C GLN A 15 -1.67 10.27 7.02
N LEU A 16 -1.20 10.20 5.78
CA LEU A 16 0.12 10.67 5.40
C LEU A 16 0.26 12.18 5.62
N THR A 17 1.47 12.60 5.99
CA THR A 17 1.88 14.01 6.04
C THR A 17 2.10 14.57 4.63
N VAL A 18 2.25 15.89 4.52
CA VAL A 18 2.56 16.54 3.24
C VAL A 18 3.86 16.01 2.64
N GLU A 19 4.89 15.77 3.46
CA GLU A 19 6.18 15.21 3.01
C GLU A 19 6.01 13.80 2.43
N GLU A 20 5.28 12.94 3.13
CA GLU A 20 5.03 11.56 2.72
C GLU A 20 4.22 11.49 1.42
N TYR A 21 3.15 12.28 1.31
CA TYR A 21 2.39 12.39 0.06
C TYR A 21 3.27 12.89 -1.10
N LEU A 22 4.10 13.91 -0.87
CA LEU A 22 4.96 14.44 -1.93
C LEU A 22 6.00 13.42 -2.38
N ASN A 23 6.55 12.62 -1.46
CA ASN A 23 7.56 11.62 -1.80
C ASN A 23 7.00 10.56 -2.76
N ILE A 24 5.79 10.06 -2.49
CA ILE A 24 5.11 9.09 -3.37
C ILE A 24 4.67 9.77 -4.68
N ALA A 25 4.03 10.95 -4.57
CA ALA A 25 3.48 11.67 -5.72
C ALA A 25 4.56 12.10 -6.74
N GLN A 26 5.73 12.49 -6.26
CA GLN A 26 6.85 12.87 -7.13
C GLN A 26 7.40 11.66 -7.89
N GLU A 27 7.55 10.51 -7.23
CA GLU A 27 7.99 9.27 -7.87
C GLU A 27 6.97 8.80 -8.91
N LEU A 28 5.68 8.76 -8.52
CA LEU A 28 4.59 8.38 -9.42
C LEU A 28 4.54 9.28 -10.66
N LYS A 29 4.74 10.60 -10.50
CA LYS A 29 4.78 11.52 -11.63
C LYS A 29 5.95 11.30 -12.58
N GLN A 30 7.08 10.83 -12.07
CA GLN A 30 8.27 10.57 -12.89
C GLN A 30 8.11 9.29 -13.70
N LEU A 31 7.46 8.28 -13.13
CA LEU A 31 7.22 6.98 -13.77
C LEU A 31 5.96 6.96 -14.64
N SER A 32 4.97 7.81 -14.36
CA SER A 32 3.68 7.85 -15.05
C SER A 32 3.80 8.03 -16.58
N PRO A 33 3.04 7.25 -17.40
CA PRO A 33 2.13 6.20 -16.98
C PRO A 33 2.89 4.92 -16.56
N CYS A 34 2.54 4.36 -15.40
CA CYS A 34 3.18 3.16 -14.85
C CYS A 34 2.15 2.19 -14.23
N ASN A 35 2.61 1.04 -13.77
CA ASN A 35 1.83 0.10 -12.97
C ASN A 35 2.00 0.42 -11.47
N MET A 36 0.92 0.87 -10.83
CA MET A 36 0.86 1.15 -9.39
C MET A 36 -0.17 0.25 -8.70
N LEU A 37 0.27 -0.48 -7.68
CA LEU A 37 -0.59 -1.25 -6.79
C LEU A 37 -0.67 -0.57 -5.43
N VAL A 38 -1.87 -0.39 -4.90
CA VAL A 38 -2.10 0.20 -3.58
C VAL A 38 -2.90 -0.78 -2.72
N PHE A 39 -2.35 -1.20 -1.58
CA PHE A 39 -3.14 -1.85 -0.55
C PHE A 39 -3.81 -0.77 0.29
N GLY A 40 -5.14 -0.74 0.30
CA GLY A 40 -5.98 0.30 0.90
C GLY A 40 -6.60 1.22 -0.15
N ALA A 41 -7.94 1.30 -0.18
CA ALA A 41 -8.65 2.34 -0.92
C ALA A 41 -9.06 3.47 0.04
N GLY A 42 -9.07 4.71 -0.44
CA GLY A 42 -9.30 5.84 0.46
C GLY A 42 -9.54 7.17 -0.25
N ARG A 43 -9.53 8.24 0.55
CA ARG A 43 -9.74 9.62 0.06
C ARG A 43 -8.63 10.11 -0.87
N ASP A 44 -7.46 9.48 -0.79
CA ASP A 44 -6.28 9.74 -1.61
C ASP A 44 -6.22 8.87 -2.87
N SER A 45 -7.11 7.88 -3.05
CA SER A 45 -7.15 7.05 -4.26
C SER A 45 -7.28 7.89 -5.54
N ILE A 46 -8.08 8.96 -5.50
CA ILE A 46 -8.23 9.87 -6.64
C ILE A 46 -6.94 10.65 -6.96
N LEU A 47 -6.11 10.96 -5.95
CA LEU A 47 -4.82 11.59 -6.16
C LEU A 47 -3.92 10.64 -6.95
N TRP A 48 -3.81 9.38 -6.52
CA TRP A 48 -2.97 8.37 -7.17
C TRP A 48 -3.40 8.10 -8.61
N ASP A 49 -4.70 7.89 -8.83
CA ASP A 49 -5.25 7.66 -10.18
C ASP A 49 -5.03 8.87 -11.11
N THR A 50 -5.27 10.09 -10.62
CA THR A 50 -5.09 11.32 -11.41
C THR A 50 -3.62 11.55 -11.78
N LEU A 51 -2.69 11.26 -10.87
CA LEU A 51 -1.26 11.39 -11.11
C LEU A 51 -0.73 10.34 -12.10
N ASN A 52 -1.29 9.14 -12.07
CA ASN A 52 -0.96 8.04 -12.97
C ASN A 52 -1.84 7.99 -14.22
N LYS A 53 -2.21 9.16 -14.77
CA LYS A 53 -3.15 9.22 -15.90
C LYS A 53 -2.66 8.36 -17.08
N ASN A 54 -3.53 7.49 -17.58
CA ASN A 54 -3.28 6.49 -18.63
C ASN A 54 -2.38 5.30 -18.20
N GLY A 55 -1.92 5.26 -16.94
CA GLY A 55 -1.27 4.10 -16.34
C GLY A 55 -2.29 3.13 -15.72
N LYS A 56 -1.79 2.05 -15.14
CA LYS A 56 -2.59 1.08 -14.39
C LYS A 56 -2.46 1.40 -12.89
N THR A 57 -3.54 1.82 -12.25
CA THR A 57 -3.60 2.01 -10.79
C THR A 57 -4.65 1.08 -10.22
N VAL A 58 -4.26 0.12 -9.38
CA VAL A 58 -5.18 -0.84 -8.76
C VAL A 58 -5.13 -0.70 -7.24
N PHE A 59 -6.32 -0.69 -6.62
CA PHE A 59 -6.48 -0.64 -5.17
C PHE A 59 -6.97 -1.98 -4.63
N ILE A 60 -6.42 -2.45 -3.51
CA ILE A 60 -6.85 -3.64 -2.79
C ILE A 60 -7.57 -3.20 -1.52
N GLU A 61 -8.83 -3.59 -1.33
CA GLU A 61 -9.65 -3.20 -0.18
C GLU A 61 -10.27 -4.43 0.50
N ASP A 62 -10.39 -4.40 1.83
CA ASP A 62 -10.94 -5.52 2.61
C ASP A 62 -12.33 -5.24 3.21
N ASN A 63 -12.68 -3.97 3.36
CA ASN A 63 -13.95 -3.55 3.90
C ASN A 63 -14.96 -3.25 2.78
N ILE A 64 -16.00 -4.08 2.67
CA ILE A 64 -17.04 -3.95 1.63
C ILE A 64 -17.82 -2.62 1.71
N GLU A 65 -18.12 -2.13 2.91
CA GLU A 65 -18.84 -0.86 3.09
C GLU A 65 -17.98 0.32 2.63
N TRP A 66 -16.68 0.27 2.94
CA TRP A 66 -15.72 1.28 2.51
C TRP A 66 -15.47 1.23 1.00
N TYR A 67 -15.32 0.03 0.44
CA TYR A 67 -15.26 -0.21 -0.99
C TYR A 67 -16.47 0.41 -1.71
N ASP A 68 -17.69 0.11 -1.25
CA ASP A 68 -18.92 0.64 -1.86
C ASP A 68 -18.97 2.16 -1.74
N LEU A 69 -18.54 2.73 -0.62
CA LEU A 69 -18.48 4.18 -0.41
C LEU A 69 -17.54 4.86 -1.42
N ILE A 70 -16.32 4.35 -1.58
CA ILE A 70 -15.32 4.94 -2.48
C ILE A 70 -15.75 4.75 -3.94
N LEU A 71 -16.21 3.56 -4.32
CA LEU A 71 -16.60 3.28 -5.70
C LEU A 71 -17.84 4.09 -6.12
N ASN A 72 -18.79 4.33 -5.21
CA ASN A 72 -19.93 5.20 -5.49
C ASN A 72 -19.53 6.66 -5.76
N GLN A 73 -18.47 7.14 -5.12
CA GLN A 73 -17.92 8.48 -5.34
C GLN A 73 -17.05 8.53 -6.61
N HIS A 74 -16.31 7.47 -6.89
CA HIS A 74 -15.32 7.41 -7.97
C HIS A 74 -15.41 6.10 -8.75
N LYS A 75 -16.45 5.98 -9.58
CA LYS A 75 -16.79 4.76 -10.35
C LYS A 75 -15.72 4.26 -11.33
N HIS A 76 -14.72 5.07 -11.64
CA HIS A 76 -13.65 4.72 -12.58
C HIS A 76 -12.44 4.07 -11.89
N LEU A 77 -12.35 4.12 -10.56
CA LEU A 77 -11.24 3.51 -9.85
C LEU A 77 -11.30 1.99 -9.98
N ASP A 78 -10.15 1.40 -10.25
CA ASP A 78 -9.97 -0.05 -10.23
C ASP A 78 -9.71 -0.49 -8.77
N ILE A 79 -10.77 -0.97 -8.09
CA ILE A 79 -10.68 -1.48 -6.72
C ILE A 79 -11.04 -2.97 -6.72
N ARG A 80 -10.22 -3.79 -6.06
CA ARG A 80 -10.40 -5.24 -5.88
C ARG A 80 -10.67 -5.54 -4.42
N LEU A 81 -11.81 -6.17 -4.14
CA LEU A 81 -12.13 -6.68 -2.82
C LEU A 81 -11.38 -7.98 -2.55
N VAL A 82 -10.67 -8.03 -1.43
CA VAL A 82 -9.96 -9.23 -0.97
C VAL A 82 -10.30 -9.53 0.48
N GLN A 83 -10.08 -10.77 0.91
CA GLN A 83 -10.32 -11.18 2.29
C GLN A 83 -9.03 -11.31 3.09
N TYR A 84 -8.95 -10.59 4.21
CA TYR A 84 -7.91 -10.79 5.21
C TYR A 84 -8.47 -11.61 6.37
N ASN A 85 -7.98 -12.83 6.51
CA ASN A 85 -8.39 -13.78 7.55
C ASN A 85 -7.41 -13.85 8.73
N THR A 86 -6.56 -12.85 8.89
CA THR A 86 -5.60 -12.71 10.00
C THR A 86 -6.04 -11.59 10.93
N LYS A 87 -5.68 -11.71 12.21
CA LYS A 87 -5.88 -10.65 13.20
C LYS A 87 -4.56 -9.96 13.53
N ARG A 88 -4.59 -8.64 13.71
CA ARG A 88 -3.41 -7.83 14.05
C ARG A 88 -2.69 -8.37 15.29
N ARG A 89 -3.44 -8.76 16.33
CA ARG A 89 -2.86 -9.30 17.59
C ARG A 89 -1.96 -10.52 17.40
N ASP A 90 -2.17 -11.29 16.32
CA ASP A 90 -1.43 -12.51 16.03
C ASP A 90 -0.13 -12.25 15.24
N TYR A 91 0.25 -10.98 15.01
CA TYR A 91 1.36 -10.61 14.13
C TYR A 91 2.69 -11.31 14.46
N LEU A 92 3.04 -11.48 15.74
CA LEU A 92 4.25 -12.19 16.16
C LEU A 92 4.18 -13.69 15.84
N LYS A 93 3.01 -14.31 16.06
CA LYS A 93 2.80 -15.74 15.76
C LYS A 93 2.87 -16.01 14.25
N LEU A 94 2.37 -15.08 13.45
CA LEU A 94 2.32 -15.20 12.00
C LEU A 94 3.66 -14.89 11.31
N LEU A 95 4.60 -14.25 12.02
CA LEU A 95 5.82 -13.69 11.43
C LEU A 95 6.65 -14.70 10.65
N ASP A 96 6.73 -15.94 11.11
CA ASP A 96 7.46 -17.03 10.44
C ASP A 96 6.53 -18.14 9.94
N THR A 97 5.29 -17.79 9.57
CA THR A 97 4.31 -18.72 8.97
C THR A 97 3.85 -18.24 7.58
N PRO A 98 4.71 -18.25 6.55
CA PRO A 98 4.41 -17.65 5.24
C PRO A 98 3.12 -18.16 4.57
N GLN A 99 2.78 -19.44 4.78
CA GLN A 99 1.56 -20.05 4.23
C GLN A 99 0.29 -19.36 4.75
N SER A 100 0.35 -18.79 5.96
CA SER A 100 -0.75 -18.04 6.57
C SER A 100 -0.79 -16.58 6.12
N LEU A 101 0.26 -16.08 5.46
CA LEU A 101 0.40 -14.70 5.00
C LEU A 101 0.00 -14.51 3.53
N ASN A 102 -0.16 -15.59 2.78
CA ASN A 102 -0.65 -15.54 1.40
C ASN A 102 -2.01 -14.83 1.32
N LEU A 103 -2.07 -13.79 0.50
CA LEU A 103 -3.30 -13.11 0.11
C LEU A 103 -3.78 -13.74 -1.20
N ASN A 104 -5.08 -14.05 -1.29
CA ASN A 104 -5.65 -14.56 -2.53
C ASN A 104 -5.84 -13.39 -3.49
N LEU A 105 -4.98 -13.28 -4.50
CA LEU A 105 -5.03 -12.25 -5.54
C LEU A 105 -5.38 -12.88 -6.88
N ASP A 106 -6.07 -12.10 -7.72
CA ASP A 106 -6.34 -12.47 -9.10
C ASP A 106 -5.04 -12.57 -9.90
N PHE A 107 -5.01 -13.46 -10.89
CA PHE A 107 -3.81 -13.78 -11.67
C PHE A 107 -3.22 -12.55 -12.38
N ASP A 108 -4.05 -11.62 -12.83
CA ASP A 108 -3.59 -10.40 -13.49
C ASP A 108 -2.80 -9.47 -12.54
N LEU A 109 -3.06 -9.52 -11.23
CA LEU A 109 -2.30 -8.76 -10.23
C LEU A 109 -0.95 -9.41 -9.93
N ILE A 110 -0.90 -10.74 -9.97
CA ILE A 110 0.31 -11.53 -9.70
C ILE A 110 1.32 -11.40 -10.84
N GLU A 111 0.85 -11.44 -12.09
CA GLU A 111 1.69 -11.37 -13.29
C GLU A 111 2.07 -9.94 -13.71
N THR A 112 1.49 -8.92 -13.08
CA THR A 112 1.84 -7.53 -13.41
C THR A 112 3.24 -7.21 -12.86
N ASN A 113 4.12 -6.72 -13.73
CA ASN A 113 5.39 -6.09 -13.34
C ASN A 113 5.08 -4.70 -12.77
N TRP A 114 5.20 -4.53 -11.45
CA TRP A 114 4.75 -3.33 -10.74
C TRP A 114 5.89 -2.33 -10.59
N ASP A 115 5.69 -1.08 -11.03
CA ASP A 115 6.69 -0.02 -10.85
C ASP A 115 6.63 0.57 -9.43
N ILE A 116 5.42 0.68 -8.87
CA ILE A 116 5.18 1.16 -7.50
C ILE A 116 4.20 0.21 -6.78
N ILE A 117 4.54 -0.18 -5.56
CA ILE A 117 3.63 -0.86 -4.63
C ILE A 117 3.53 0.00 -3.36
N PHE A 118 2.33 0.41 -2.99
CA PHE A 118 2.08 1.18 -1.77
C PHE A 118 1.21 0.41 -0.78
N VAL A 119 1.76 0.10 0.38
CA VAL A 119 1.06 -0.60 1.47
C VAL A 119 0.52 0.40 2.49
N ASP A 120 -0.79 0.68 2.38
CA ASP A 120 -1.54 1.54 3.30
C ASP A 120 -2.80 0.90 3.90
N GLY A 121 -3.00 -0.39 3.68
CA GLY A 121 -4.17 -1.14 4.12
C GLY A 121 -3.80 -2.60 4.40
N PRO A 122 -4.56 -3.30 5.26
CA PRO A 122 -5.72 -2.83 6.04
C PRO A 122 -5.39 -1.79 7.12
N LEU A 123 -6.42 -1.19 7.73
CA LEU A 123 -6.29 -0.11 8.71
C LEU A 123 -5.37 -0.45 9.90
N GLY A 124 -5.43 -1.69 10.39
CA GLY A 124 -4.45 -2.24 11.33
C GLY A 124 -4.38 -1.57 12.70
N ASN A 125 -5.45 -0.91 13.17
CA ASN A 125 -5.50 -0.22 14.46
C ASN A 125 -6.30 -0.94 15.56
N ILE A 126 -6.98 -2.04 15.23
CA ILE A 126 -7.77 -2.86 16.17
C ILE A 126 -7.17 -4.28 16.21
N ASP A 127 -6.98 -4.82 17.41
CA ASP A 127 -6.36 -6.14 17.63
C ASP A 127 -7.06 -7.29 16.94
N ASP A 128 -8.39 -7.27 16.95
CA ASP A 128 -9.22 -8.32 16.36
C ASP A 128 -9.56 -8.08 14.88
N SER A 129 -9.07 -7.00 14.29
CA SER A 129 -9.20 -6.70 12.86
C SER A 129 -7.94 -7.10 12.09
N PRO A 130 -8.01 -7.17 10.75
CA PRO A 130 -6.83 -7.31 9.91
C PRO A 130 -5.78 -6.22 10.13
N GLY A 131 -4.51 -6.61 10.03
CA GLY A 131 -3.36 -5.71 9.96
C GLY A 131 -2.59 -5.90 8.65
N ARG A 132 -1.56 -5.07 8.43
CA ARG A 132 -0.81 -5.02 7.17
C ARG A 132 0.17 -6.17 6.94
N MET A 133 0.17 -7.19 7.81
CA MET A 133 1.07 -8.35 7.73
C MET A 133 1.03 -9.03 6.36
N LYS A 134 -0.17 -9.35 5.87
CA LYS A 134 -0.37 -9.97 4.55
C LYS A 134 0.02 -9.03 3.41
N SER A 135 -0.30 -7.74 3.53
CA SER A 135 0.02 -6.74 2.51
C SER A 135 1.52 -6.56 2.35
N ILE A 136 2.27 -6.45 3.45
CA ILE A 136 3.73 -6.33 3.43
C ILE A 136 4.37 -7.59 2.86
N TYR A 137 3.91 -8.77 3.29
CA TYR A 137 4.39 -10.05 2.76
C TYR A 137 4.09 -10.21 1.26
N THR A 138 2.90 -9.81 0.81
CA THR A 138 2.52 -9.88 -0.60
C THR A 138 3.30 -8.87 -1.44
N ALA A 139 3.49 -7.65 -0.94
CA ALA A 139 4.30 -6.63 -1.58
C ALA A 139 5.75 -7.07 -1.78
N SER A 140 6.35 -7.78 -0.81
CA SER A 140 7.72 -8.27 -0.97
C SER A 140 7.83 -9.32 -2.09
N PHE A 141 6.86 -10.23 -2.20
CA PHE A 141 6.83 -11.22 -3.28
C PHE A 141 6.63 -10.58 -4.66
N LEU A 142 5.68 -9.65 -4.77
CA LEU A 142 5.40 -8.95 -6.03
C LEU A 142 6.58 -8.07 -6.46
N ALA A 143 7.25 -7.40 -5.53
CA ALA A 143 8.43 -6.58 -5.84
C ALA A 143 9.61 -7.43 -6.32
N LEU A 144 9.82 -8.62 -5.74
CA LEU A 144 10.85 -9.56 -6.21
C LEU A 144 10.54 -10.21 -7.56
N SER A 145 9.27 -10.17 -7.98
CA SER A 145 8.82 -10.70 -9.27
C SER A 145 8.77 -9.62 -10.37
N SER A 146 9.12 -8.38 -10.02
CA SER A 146 9.15 -7.23 -10.91
C SER A 146 10.61 -6.89 -11.29
N ASP A 147 10.83 -6.15 -12.38
CA ASP A 147 12.18 -5.79 -12.84
C ASP A 147 12.85 -4.77 -11.91
N SER A 148 12.11 -3.72 -11.55
CA SER A 148 12.51 -2.79 -10.51
C SER A 148 11.29 -2.08 -9.95
N THR A 149 11.17 -2.01 -8.63
CA THR A 149 9.94 -1.54 -7.96
C THR A 149 10.25 -0.67 -6.76
N TYR A 150 9.53 0.44 -6.65
CA TYR A 150 9.43 1.16 -5.38
C TYR A 150 8.36 0.56 -4.49
N VAL A 151 8.75 0.14 -3.28
CA VAL A 151 7.79 -0.32 -2.26
C VAL A 151 7.70 0.72 -1.16
N TYR A 152 6.49 1.22 -0.92
CA TYR A 152 6.17 2.13 0.17
C TYR A 152 5.37 1.40 1.23
N VAL A 153 5.72 1.56 2.51
CA VAL A 153 4.94 1.01 3.63
C VAL A 153 4.68 2.11 4.65
N HIS A 154 3.42 2.44 4.88
CA HIS A 154 3.00 3.45 5.84
C HIS A 154 2.74 2.84 7.23
N ASP A 155 2.58 3.68 8.25
CA ASP A 155 2.47 3.34 9.68
C ASP A 155 3.61 2.50 10.27
N CYS A 156 4.83 2.63 9.73
CA CYS A 156 6.04 1.96 10.24
C CYS A 156 6.51 2.44 11.64
N ASN A 157 5.81 3.41 12.24
CA ASN A 157 5.96 3.74 13.66
C ASN A 157 5.27 2.71 14.58
N ARG A 158 4.46 1.79 14.04
CA ARG A 158 3.84 0.67 14.76
C ARG A 158 4.75 -0.56 14.69
N ASP A 159 4.76 -1.34 15.78
CA ASP A 159 5.62 -2.54 15.87
C ASP A 159 5.30 -3.59 14.80
N THR A 160 4.03 -3.79 14.48
CA THR A 160 3.58 -4.77 13.49
C THR A 160 4.21 -4.48 12.11
N GLU A 161 4.01 -3.29 11.57
CA GLU A 161 4.53 -2.89 10.26
C GLU A 161 6.06 -2.88 10.26
N LYS A 162 6.67 -2.35 11.32
CA LYS A 162 8.13 -2.28 11.44
C LYS A 162 8.76 -3.68 11.40
N ILE A 163 8.24 -4.62 12.20
CA ILE A 163 8.77 -5.99 12.27
C ILE A 163 8.58 -6.72 10.93
N TYR A 164 7.42 -6.55 10.28
CA TYR A 164 7.18 -7.21 8.99
C TYR A 164 8.05 -6.62 7.88
N CYS A 165 8.26 -5.30 7.87
CA CYS A 165 9.21 -4.68 6.95
C CYS A 165 10.64 -5.21 7.18
N ASP A 166 11.10 -5.23 8.43
CA ASP A 166 12.45 -5.71 8.79
C ASP A 166 12.64 -7.20 8.46
N ARG A 167 11.55 -7.98 8.39
CA ARG A 167 11.57 -9.42 8.10
C ARG A 167 11.50 -9.78 6.62
N TYR A 168 10.75 -9.01 5.84
CA TYR A 168 10.34 -9.38 4.47
C TYR A 168 10.86 -8.46 3.37
N LEU A 169 11.29 -7.24 3.70
CA LEU A 169 11.88 -6.32 2.74
C LEU A 169 13.40 -6.24 2.97
N PRO A 170 14.24 -6.30 1.92
CA PRO A 170 15.69 -6.23 2.07
C PRO A 170 16.11 -4.93 2.76
N LYS A 171 17.08 -4.99 3.67
CA LYS A 171 17.51 -3.81 4.43
C LYS A 171 18.29 -2.84 3.54
N GLU A 172 19.08 -3.40 2.63
CA GLU A 172 19.91 -2.72 1.64
C GLU A 172 19.09 -1.95 0.61
N SER A 173 17.82 -2.30 0.39
CA SER A 173 16.93 -1.58 -0.52
C SER A 173 16.20 -0.41 0.14
N LEU A 174 16.35 -0.19 1.45
CA LEU A 174 15.71 0.93 2.14
C LEU A 174 16.37 2.27 1.74
N VAL A 175 15.62 3.12 1.03
CA VAL A 175 16.15 4.37 0.45
C VAL A 175 15.57 5.64 1.06
N PHE A 176 14.45 5.57 1.78
CA PHE A 176 13.86 6.72 2.46
C PHE A 176 12.99 6.32 3.64
N THR A 177 13.00 7.13 4.71
CA THR A 177 12.17 6.93 5.90
C THR A 177 11.71 8.25 6.51
N THR A 178 10.46 8.31 6.96
CA THR A 178 9.94 9.30 7.91
C THR A 178 9.58 8.59 9.22
N PHE A 179 8.83 9.26 10.10
CA PHE A 179 8.27 8.62 11.28
C PHE A 179 7.31 7.47 10.91
N LYS A 180 6.42 7.65 9.93
CA LYS A 180 5.39 6.65 9.57
C LYS A 180 5.68 5.93 8.26
N LEU A 181 6.47 6.48 7.35
CA LEU A 181 6.67 5.91 6.00
C LEU A 181 8.07 5.30 5.87
N ARG A 182 8.15 4.14 5.23
CA ARG A 182 9.39 3.58 4.69
C ARG A 182 9.24 3.40 3.18
N LYS A 183 10.31 3.67 2.44
CA LYS A 183 10.42 3.47 1.00
C LYS A 183 11.62 2.58 0.70
N TYR A 184 11.39 1.58 -0.12
CA TYR A 184 12.37 0.65 -0.63
C TYR A 184 12.46 0.75 -2.15
N TYR A 185 13.64 0.48 -2.72
CA TYR A 185 13.84 0.30 -4.15
C TYR A 185 14.45 -1.07 -4.40
N ILE A 186 13.65 -1.98 -4.96
CA ILE A 186 14.00 -3.40 -5.15
C ILE A 186 14.26 -3.63 -6.65
N THR A 187 15.30 -4.39 -6.96
CA THR A 187 15.79 -4.74 -8.31
C THR A 187 16.11 -6.23 -8.39
#